data_AF-A0A5A7P4E5-F1
#
_entry.id   AF-A0A5A7P4E5-F1
#
_cell.length_a   1.000
_cell.length_b   1.000
_cell.length_c   1.000
_cell.angle_alpha   90.00
_cell.angle_beta   90.00
_cell.angle_gamma   90.00
#
_symmetry.space_group_name_H-M   'P 1'
#
loop_
_entity.id
_entity.type
_entity.pdbx_description
1 polymer ?
#
loop_
_entity_poly.entity_id
_entity_poly.type
_entity_poly.pdbx_seq_one_letter_code
_entity_poly.pdbx_strand_id
1 'polypeptide(L)'
;MKLDRVQHDSYRDACFSLGLVEDDKEYIEGIIETSQWSSTNSLRNLFATLLSSDTLGLPEFVWDSCWPYLSDDILYNRRRDLQHPELVLRDDEVKNLALAEVEKILRRH
;
A
#
# COMPACT_ATOMS: atom_id res chain seq x y z
N MET A 1 -19.63 25.61 -28.82
CA MET A 1 -20.00 24.86 -27.59
C MET A 1 -18.89 25.13 -26.59
N LYS A 2 -19.25 25.62 -25.39
CA LYS A 2 -18.30 26.15 -24.39
C LYS A 2 -17.41 25.04 -23.86
N LEU A 3 -16.10 25.29 -23.82
CA LEU A 3 -15.17 24.51 -23.02
C LEU A 3 -15.33 25.01 -21.59
N ASP A 4 -16.15 24.32 -20.81
CA ASP A 4 -16.19 24.52 -19.37
C ASP A 4 -14.83 24.05 -18.83
N ARG A 5 -13.93 25.01 -18.60
CA ARG A 5 -12.70 24.79 -17.86
C ARG A 5 -13.10 24.46 -16.44
N VAL A 6 -13.28 23.17 -16.16
CA VAL A 6 -13.41 22.68 -14.79
C VAL A 6 -12.06 22.92 -14.13
N GLN A 7 -12.02 23.91 -13.25
CA GLN A 7 -10.88 24.17 -12.39
C GLN A 7 -10.94 23.10 -11.29
N HIS A 8 -10.15 22.04 -11.47
CA HIS A 8 -10.02 20.97 -10.49
C HIS A 8 -9.11 21.46 -9.36
N ASP A 9 -9.68 21.64 -8.16
CA ASP A 9 -9.03 22.27 -7.00
C ASP A 9 -7.89 21.44 -6.38
N SER A 10 -7.59 20.26 -6.94
CA SER A 10 -6.36 19.53 -6.62
C SER A 10 -5.88 18.70 -7.81
N TYR A 11 -4.55 18.51 -7.89
CA TYR A 11 -3.88 17.62 -8.84
C TYR A 11 -4.52 16.21 -8.90
N ARG A 12 -5.10 15.77 -7.77
CA ARG A 12 -5.80 14.49 -7.60
C ARG A 12 -7.02 14.34 -8.50
N ASP A 13 -7.83 15.39 -8.64
CA ASP A 13 -9.04 15.36 -9.47
C ASP A 13 -8.71 15.43 -10.97
N ALA A 14 -7.59 16.07 -11.32
CA ALA A 14 -7.08 16.07 -12.68
C ALA A 14 -6.59 14.67 -13.10
N CYS A 15 -5.87 13.95 -12.22
CA CYS A 15 -5.47 12.56 -12.46
C CYS A 15 -6.69 11.61 -12.53
N PHE A 16 -7.71 11.84 -11.70
CA PHE A 16 -8.97 11.08 -11.73
C PHE A 16 -9.69 11.20 -13.09
N SER A 17 -9.63 12.36 -13.73
CA SER A 17 -10.28 12.61 -15.03
C SER A 17 -9.49 12.09 -16.24
N LEU A 18 -8.24 11.65 -16.05
CA LEU A 18 -7.31 11.24 -17.13
C LEU A 18 -7.15 9.72 -17.30
N GLY A 19 -7.80 8.88 -16.47
CA GLY A 19 -7.70 7.41 -16.56
C GLY A 19 -6.50 6.79 -15.83
N LEU A 20 -5.61 7.61 -15.25
CA LEU A 20 -4.43 7.15 -14.49
C LEU A 20 -4.78 6.43 -13.17
N VAL A 21 -6.01 6.59 -12.68
CA VAL A 21 -6.49 6.01 -11.41
C VAL A 21 -7.16 4.64 -11.60
N GLU A 22 -7.53 4.26 -12.83
CA GLU A 22 -8.14 2.94 -13.09
C GLU A 22 -7.12 1.81 -12.88
N ASP A 23 -5.88 1.97 -13.34
CA ASP A 23 -4.81 0.98 -13.19
C ASP A 23 -4.43 0.77 -11.71
N ASP A 24 -4.29 1.86 -10.93
CA ASP A 24 -4.02 1.77 -9.49
C ASP A 24 -5.13 1.02 -8.73
N LYS A 25 -6.37 1.13 -9.21
CA LYS A 25 -7.51 0.40 -8.65
C LYS A 25 -7.40 -1.10 -8.90
N GLU A 26 -7.00 -1.51 -10.10
CA GLU A 26 -6.74 -2.91 -10.44
C GLU A 26 -5.66 -3.50 -9.53
N TYR A 27 -4.58 -2.75 -9.27
CA TYR A 27 -3.54 -3.19 -8.34
C TYR A 27 -4.05 -3.32 -6.90
N ILE A 28 -4.89 -2.40 -6.42
CA ILE A 28 -5.51 -2.50 -5.09
C ILE A 28 -6.37 -3.76 -5.00
N GLU A 29 -7.26 -3.97 -5.97
CA GLU A 29 -8.15 -5.15 -6.02
C GLU A 29 -7.32 -6.44 -6.08
N GLY A 30 -6.31 -6.50 -6.95
CA GLY A 30 -5.41 -7.65 -7.06
C GLY A 30 -4.64 -7.95 -5.76
N ILE A 31 -4.18 -6.94 -5.03
CA ILE A 31 -3.53 -7.12 -3.72
C ILE A 31 -4.53 -7.69 -2.70
N ILE A 32 -5.75 -7.15 -2.66
CA ILE A 32 -6.80 -7.60 -1.72
C ILE A 32 -7.25 -9.02 -2.02
N GLU A 33 -7.43 -9.38 -3.29
CA GLU A 33 -7.75 -10.75 -3.69
C GLU A 33 -6.61 -11.72 -3.34
N THR A 34 -5.37 -11.33 -3.63
CA THR A 34 -4.19 -12.13 -3.31
C THR A 34 -4.02 -12.30 -1.79
N SER A 35 -4.48 -11.35 -0.98
CA SER A 35 -4.40 -11.44 0.47
C SER A 35 -5.24 -12.58 1.05
N GLN A 36 -6.23 -13.08 0.32
CA GLN A 36 -7.06 -14.20 0.75
C GLN A 36 -6.30 -15.54 0.71
N TRP A 37 -5.23 -15.63 -0.09
CA TRP A 37 -4.56 -16.88 -0.42
C TRP A 37 -3.05 -16.87 -0.16
N SER A 38 -2.49 -15.74 0.26
CA SER A 38 -1.04 -15.54 0.38
C SER A 38 -0.64 -15.00 1.75
N SER A 39 0.65 -15.13 2.07
CA SER A 39 1.19 -14.58 3.30
C SER A 39 1.36 -13.06 3.23
N THR A 40 1.30 -12.36 4.36
CA THR A 40 1.60 -10.93 4.47
C THR A 40 2.97 -10.57 3.88
N ASN A 41 3.97 -11.44 4.06
CA ASN A 41 5.29 -11.27 3.46
C ASN A 41 5.24 -11.36 1.92
N SER A 42 4.47 -12.29 1.36
CA SER A 42 4.25 -12.39 -0.10
C SER A 42 3.61 -11.12 -0.65
N LEU A 43 2.62 -10.56 0.05
CA LEU A 43 1.98 -9.30 -0.34
C LEU A 43 2.96 -8.12 -0.29
N ARG A 44 3.82 -8.03 0.73
CA ARG A 44 4.88 -7.01 0.78
C ARG A 44 5.88 -7.13 -0.38
N ASN A 45 6.19 -8.36 -0.83
CA ASN A 45 7.04 -8.56 -2.01
C ASN A 45 6.32 -8.15 -3.31
N LEU A 46 5.02 -8.44 -3.45
CA LEU A 46 4.22 -7.96 -4.58
C LEU A 46 4.20 -6.44 -4.62
N PHE A 47 3.88 -5.79 -3.51
CA PHE A 47 3.86 -4.34 -3.41
C PHE A 47 5.25 -3.71 -3.70
N ALA A 48 6.32 -4.28 -3.16
CA ALA A 48 7.69 -3.84 -3.47
C ALA A 48 8.04 -4.00 -4.97
N THR A 49 7.57 -5.07 -5.61
CA THR A 49 7.76 -5.28 -7.06
C THR A 49 7.05 -4.19 -7.87
N LEU A 50 5.80 -3.88 -7.53
CA LEU A 50 5.01 -2.83 -8.19
C LEU A 50 5.63 -1.43 -8.01
N LEU A 51 6.20 -1.17 -6.83
CA LEU A 51 6.97 0.06 -6.58
C LEU A 51 8.23 0.12 -7.46
N SER A 52 8.98 -0.97 -7.56
CA SER A 52 10.22 -1.02 -8.35
C SER A 52 10.00 -0.99 -9.86
N SER A 53 8.82 -1.37 -10.35
CA SER A 53 8.49 -1.35 -11.78
C SER A 53 7.98 0.00 -12.28
N ASP A 54 7.89 1.02 -11.41
CA ASP A 54 7.29 2.33 -11.73
C ASP A 54 5.88 2.23 -12.34
N THR A 55 5.15 1.15 -12.01
CA THR A 55 3.81 0.87 -12.57
C THR A 55 2.69 1.56 -11.79
N LEU A 56 2.94 1.93 -10.53
CA LEU A 56 1.95 2.61 -9.70
C LEU A 56 1.94 4.11 -10.01
N GLY A 57 0.78 4.63 -10.43
CA GLY A 57 0.60 6.06 -10.69
C GLY A 57 0.58 6.87 -9.39
N LEU A 58 -0.07 6.35 -8.36
CA LEU A 58 -0.19 6.93 -7.02
C LEU A 58 0.16 5.89 -5.94
N PRO A 59 1.45 5.62 -5.70
CA PRO A 59 1.88 4.62 -4.71
C PRO A 59 1.32 4.84 -3.31
N GLU A 60 1.18 6.10 -2.87
CA GLU A 60 0.59 6.45 -1.57
C GLU A 60 -0.88 6.06 -1.47
N PHE A 61 -1.65 6.20 -2.55
CA PHE A 61 -3.06 5.83 -2.58
C PHE A 61 -3.26 4.31 -2.51
N VAL A 62 -2.43 3.55 -3.24
CA VAL A 62 -2.41 2.09 -3.17
C VAL A 62 -2.00 1.63 -1.77
N TRP A 63 -0.95 2.23 -1.20
CA TRP A 63 -0.53 1.95 0.17
C TRP A 63 -1.65 2.19 1.19
N ASP A 64 -2.29 3.35 1.16
CA ASP A 64 -3.36 3.70 2.11
C ASP A 64 -4.56 2.75 2.02
N SER A 65 -4.79 2.15 0.85
CA SER A 65 -5.85 1.17 0.63
C SER A 65 -5.47 -0.24 1.07
N CYS A 66 -4.17 -0.60 0.99
CA CYS A 66 -3.70 -1.97 1.17
C CYS A 66 -2.92 -2.23 2.46
N TRP A 67 -2.49 -1.19 3.19
CA TRP A 67 -1.62 -1.35 4.38
C TRP A 67 -2.16 -2.32 5.45
N PRO A 68 -3.48 -2.49 5.70
CA PRO A 68 -3.94 -3.45 6.70
C PRO A 68 -3.51 -4.88 6.33
N TYR A 69 -3.61 -5.25 5.06
CA TYR A 69 -3.20 -6.56 4.54
C TYR A 69 -1.68 -6.71 4.47
N LEU A 70 -0.94 -5.62 4.24
CA LEU A 70 0.52 -5.62 4.21
C LEU A 70 1.16 -5.65 5.61
N SER A 71 0.36 -5.45 6.66
CA SER A 71 0.82 -5.29 8.04
C SER A 71 0.19 -6.27 9.04
N ASP A 72 -0.65 -7.20 8.57
CA ASP A 72 -1.42 -8.13 9.41
C ASP A 72 -0.55 -8.94 10.39
N ASP A 73 0.68 -9.28 10.00
CA ASP A 73 1.62 -10.04 10.82
C ASP A 73 2.44 -9.18 11.81
N ILE A 74 2.41 -7.85 11.71
CA ILE A 74 3.32 -6.95 12.44
C ILE A 74 3.13 -7.04 13.94
N LEU A 75 1.89 -6.90 14.42
CA LEU A 75 1.63 -6.90 15.86
C LEU A 75 1.97 -8.25 16.48
N TYR A 76 1.60 -9.35 15.80
CA TYR A 76 1.92 -10.70 16.22
C TYR A 76 3.44 -10.92 16.32
N ASN A 77 4.18 -10.57 15.27
CA ASN A 77 5.64 -10.70 15.24
C ASN A 77 6.29 -9.86 16.35
N ARG A 78 5.84 -8.62 16.55
CA ARG A 78 6.38 -7.73 17.59
C ARG A 78 6.15 -8.26 19.01
N ARG A 79 4.95 -8.79 19.30
CA ARG A 79 4.65 -9.44 20.58
C ARG A 79 5.56 -10.63 20.85
N ARG A 80 5.76 -11.48 19.84
CA ARG A 80 6.64 -12.65 19.92
C ARG A 80 8.09 -12.25 20.15
N ASP A 81 8.61 -11.32 19.35
CA ASP A 81 10.02 -10.95 19.35
C ASP A 81 10.41 -10.19 20.63
N LEU A 82 9.50 -9.37 21.19
CA LEU A 82 9.70 -8.64 22.44
C LEU A 82 9.28 -9.43 23.70
N GLN A 83 8.71 -10.62 23.53
CA GLN A 83 8.10 -11.41 24.61
C GLN A 83 7.09 -10.62 25.44
N HIS A 84 6.30 -9.76 24.78
CA HIS A 84 5.34 -8.86 25.42
C HIS A 84 3.93 -9.06 24.81
N PRO A 85 3.16 -10.06 25.29
CA PRO A 85 1.86 -10.41 24.71
C PRO A 85 0.82 -9.28 24.75
N GLU A 86 0.91 -8.40 25.76
CA GLU A 86 0.02 -7.26 25.96
C GLU A 86 0.41 -6.03 25.13
N LEU A 87 1.38 -6.15 24.22
CA LEU A 87 1.77 -5.02 23.37
C LEU A 87 0.57 -4.57 22.54
N VAL A 88 0.31 -3.28 22.54
CA VAL A 88 -0.62 -2.62 21.62
C VAL A 88 0.19 -1.59 20.85
N LEU A 89 0.01 -1.58 19.54
CA LEU A 89 0.63 -0.61 18.65
C LEU A 89 -0.47 0.25 18.06
N ARG A 90 -0.17 1.53 17.87
CA ARG A 90 -1.01 2.47 17.13
C ARG A 90 -0.86 2.21 15.63
N ASP A 91 -1.84 2.63 14.84
CA ASP A 91 -1.82 2.44 13.39
C ASP A 91 -0.57 3.06 12.73
N ASP A 92 -0.10 4.22 13.20
CA ASP A 92 1.13 4.84 12.70
C ASP A 92 2.36 3.96 12.95
N GLU A 93 2.43 3.32 14.11
CA GLU A 93 3.51 2.41 14.46
C GLU A 93 3.47 1.15 13.59
N VAL A 94 2.29 0.56 13.41
CA VAL A 94 2.10 -0.60 12.54
C VAL A 94 2.47 -0.28 11.09
N LYS A 95 1.97 0.84 10.55
CA LYS A 95 2.30 1.32 9.19
C LYS A 95 3.79 1.52 9.01
N ASN A 96 4.45 2.22 9.93
CA ASN A 96 5.89 2.47 9.85
C ASN A 96 6.71 1.18 9.88
N LEU A 97 6.32 0.22 10.72
CA LEU A 97 6.97 -1.08 10.78
C LEU A 97 6.77 -1.90 9.50
N ALA A 98 5.57 -1.87 8.93
CA ALA A 98 5.29 -2.52 7.65
C ALA A 98 6.08 -1.89 6.50
N LEU A 99 6.17 -0.55 6.43
CA LEU A 99 7.01 0.17 5.47
C LEU A 99 8.49 -0.21 5.62
N ALA A 100 8.99 -0.35 6.85
CA ALA A 100 10.37 -0.79 7.08
C ALA A 100 10.63 -2.21 6.54
N GLU A 101 9.65 -3.12 6.60
CA GLU A 101 9.77 -4.44 5.97
C GLU A 101 9.74 -4.35 4.44
N VAL A 102 8.91 -3.48 3.85
CA VAL A 102 8.89 -3.21 2.40
C VAL A 102 10.23 -2.61 1.95
N GLU A 103 10.78 -1.64 2.68
CA GLU A 103 12.07 -1.02 2.40
C GLU A 103 13.21 -2.05 2.42
N LYS A 104 13.20 -2.98 3.38
CA LYS A 104 14.16 -4.09 3.41
C LYS A 104 14.08 -4.97 2.16
N ILE A 105 12.89 -5.19 1.61
CA ILE A 105 12.71 -5.95 0.37
C ILE A 105 13.28 -5.17 -0.81
N LEU A 106 12.92 -3.88 -0.94
CA LEU A 106 13.42 -3.00 -2.00
C LEU A 106 14.94 -2.94 -2.04
N ARG A 107 15.60 -2.87 -0.88
CA ARG A 107 17.08 -2.83 -0.76
C ARG A 107 17.79 -4.15 -1.12
N ARG A 108 17.06 -5.26 -1.29
CA ARG A 108 17.63 -6.55 -1.69
C ARG A 108 17.68 -6.74 -3.21
N HIS A 109 16.94 -5.90 -3.94
CA HIS A 109 16.94 -5.83 -5.41
C HIS A 109 18.00 -4.83 -5.89
#